data_AF-H8Z8J3-F1
#
_entry.id   AF-H8Z8J3-F1
#
_cell.length_a   1.000
_cell.length_b   1.000
_cell.length_c   1.000
_cell.angle_alpha   90.00
_cell.angle_beta   90.00
_cell.angle_gamma   90.00
#
_symmetry.space_group_name_H-M   'P 1'
#
loop_
_entity.id
_entity.type
_entity.pdbx_description
1 polymer ?
#
loop_
_entity_poly.entity_id
_entity_poly.type
_entity_poly.pdbx_seq_one_letter_code
_entity_poly.pdbx_strand_id
1 'polypeptide(L)'
;MTPDDFIRKWTGVTLKERSAAQEHFLDLCHLLEQPTPAEADPKGLWYAFEKGASKAGGGDGWACTEPERWGPDTTTAKLTEQAAGRFAELAQRLRGRGHDPTAVTAAYGWND
;
A
#
# COMPACT_ATOMS: atom_id res chain seq x y z
N MET A 1 14.71 -1.74 0.87
CA MET A 1 14.67 -1.87 2.35
C MET A 1 14.58 -3.35 2.69
N THR A 2 15.27 -3.85 3.72
CA THR A 2 15.11 -5.25 4.15
C THR A 2 13.93 -5.38 5.11
N PRO A 3 13.32 -6.58 5.25
CA PRO A 3 12.25 -6.78 6.23
C PRO A 3 12.67 -6.46 7.66
N ASP A 4 13.89 -6.86 8.08
CA ASP A 4 14.42 -6.56 9.41
C ASP A 4 14.64 -5.06 9.64
N ASP A 5 15.12 -4.32 8.63
CA ASP A 5 15.25 -2.86 8.72
C ASP A 5 13.89 -2.17 8.84
N PHE A 6 12.89 -2.66 8.11
CA PHE A 6 11.53 -2.15 8.15
C PHE A 6 10.92 -2.35 9.53
N ILE A 7 10.97 -3.58 10.06
CA ILE A 7 10.47 -3.92 11.40
C ILE A 7 11.17 -3.06 12.44
N ARG A 8 12.51 -2.98 12.40
CA ARG A 8 13.30 -2.18 13.33
C ARG A 8 12.94 -0.69 13.30
N LYS A 9 12.69 -0.13 12.11
CA LYS A 9 12.34 1.28 11.94
C LYS A 9 10.95 1.60 12.49
N TRP A 10 9.99 0.71 12.26
CA TRP A 10 8.58 0.98 12.54
C TRP A 10 8.09 0.44 13.89
N THR A 11 8.87 -0.46 14.52
CA THR A 11 8.58 -0.93 15.88
C THR A 11 8.71 0.20 16.90
N GLY A 12 7.64 0.47 17.65
CA GLY A 12 7.64 1.45 18.75
C GLY A 12 7.50 2.91 18.31
N VAL A 13 7.20 3.17 17.03
CA VAL A 13 6.90 4.54 16.54
C VAL A 13 5.56 5.01 17.13
N THR A 14 5.57 6.16 17.79
CA THR A 14 4.38 6.77 18.43
C THR A 14 3.87 8.02 17.70
N LEU A 15 4.39 8.28 16.50
CA LEU A 15 3.94 9.37 15.64
C LEU A 15 2.47 9.18 15.27
N LYS A 16 1.75 10.30 15.08
CA LYS A 16 0.38 10.27 14.57
C LYS A 16 0.36 9.58 13.20
N GLU A 17 -0.65 8.75 12.96
CA GLU A 17 -0.80 7.97 11.73
C GLU A 17 -0.59 8.82 10.47
N ARG A 18 -1.27 9.98 10.38
CA ARG A 18 -1.13 10.92 9.25
C ARG A 18 0.31 11.43 9.05
N SER A 19 1.05 11.63 10.14
CA SER A 19 2.41 12.17 10.10
C SER A 19 3.43 11.15 9.61
N ALA A 20 3.16 9.86 9.78
CA ALA A 20 4.10 8.79 9.43
C ALA A 20 3.68 7.98 8.20
N ALA A 21 2.41 8.08 7.78
CA ALA A 21 1.82 7.27 6.71
C ALA A 21 2.58 7.36 5.37
N GLN A 22 2.99 8.56 4.95
CA GLN A 22 3.71 8.73 3.69
C GLN A 22 5.07 8.02 3.71
N GLU A 23 5.88 8.25 4.75
CA GLU A 23 7.18 7.60 4.90
C GLU A 23 7.04 6.08 5.03
N HIS A 24 6.07 5.62 5.82
CA HIS A 24 5.77 4.20 5.97
C HIS A 24 5.42 3.55 4.62
N PHE A 25 4.59 4.21 3.82
CA PHE A 25 4.21 3.70 2.51
C PHE A 25 5.40 3.63 1.55
N LEU A 26 6.29 4.63 1.57
CA LEU A 26 7.50 4.62 0.75
C LEU A 26 8.44 3.47 1.15
N ASP A 27 8.62 3.24 2.44
CA ASP A 27 9.41 2.11 2.94
C ASP A 27 8.81 0.77 2.52
N LEU A 28 7.47 0.67 2.47
CA LEU A 28 6.79 -0.51 1.94
C LEU A 28 7.07 -0.70 0.45
N CYS A 29 7.01 0.35 -0.38
CA CYS A 29 7.42 0.27 -1.79
C CYS A 29 8.83 -0.30 -1.93
N HIS A 30 9.78 0.21 -1.14
CA HIS A 30 11.17 -0.26 -1.16
C HIS A 30 11.36 -1.68 -0.59
N LEU A 31 10.50 -2.13 0.31
CA LEU A 31 10.51 -3.49 0.84
C LEU A 31 10.00 -4.50 -0.20
N LEU A 32 9.03 -4.07 -1.01
CA LEU A 32 8.36 -4.89 -2.02
C LEU A 32 8.98 -4.78 -3.42
N GLU A 33 10.08 -4.04 -3.54
CA GLU A 33 10.75 -3.77 -4.82
C GLU A 33 9.79 -3.14 -5.86
N GLN A 34 8.85 -2.33 -5.38
CA GLN A 34 7.89 -1.60 -6.21
C GLN A 34 8.32 -0.14 -6.38
N PRO A 35 8.03 0.49 -7.53
CA PRO A 35 8.28 1.93 -7.68
C PRO A 35 7.43 2.72 -6.68
N THR A 36 8.01 3.77 -6.11
CA THR A 36 7.27 4.74 -5.29
C THR A 36 6.28 5.53 -6.15
N PRO A 37 5.26 6.19 -5.56
CA PRO A 37 4.32 7.01 -6.33
C PRO A 37 5.01 8.05 -7.21
N ALA A 38 6.05 8.73 -6.69
CA ALA A 38 6.79 9.73 -7.44
C ALA A 38 7.66 9.14 -8.57
N GLU A 39 8.11 7.90 -8.46
CA GLU A 39 8.86 7.22 -9.53
C GLU A 39 7.93 6.68 -10.61
N ALA A 40 6.81 6.08 -10.21
CA ALA A 40 5.80 5.57 -11.12
C ALA A 40 5.11 6.71 -11.88
N ASP A 41 4.85 7.82 -11.19
CA ASP A 41 4.14 8.98 -11.72
C ASP A 41 4.75 10.30 -11.21
N PRO A 42 5.87 10.75 -11.81
CA PRO A 42 6.57 11.97 -11.39
C PRO A 42 5.73 13.24 -11.47
N LYS A 43 4.64 13.21 -12.25
CA LYS A 43 3.73 14.35 -12.45
C LYS A 43 2.48 14.26 -11.56
N GLY A 44 2.29 13.17 -10.82
CA GLY A 44 1.11 12.95 -9.98
C GLY A 44 -0.23 12.94 -10.73
N LEU A 45 -0.20 12.62 -12.03
CA LEU A 45 -1.38 12.62 -12.91
C LEU A 45 -2.34 11.48 -12.65
N TRP A 46 -1.90 10.36 -12.08
CA TRP A 46 -2.66 9.12 -11.86
C TRP A 46 -2.33 8.42 -10.53
N TYR A 47 -1.16 8.66 -9.93
CA TYR A 47 -0.75 8.03 -8.68
C TYR A 47 0.17 8.94 -7.84
N ALA A 48 -0.41 9.61 -6.85
CA ALA A 48 0.31 10.43 -5.89
C ALA A 48 -0.39 10.39 -4.53
N PHE A 49 0.35 10.68 -3.46
CA PHE A 49 -0.25 10.90 -2.14
C PHE A 49 -1.20 12.09 -2.18
N GLU A 50 -2.26 12.02 -1.37
CA GLU A 50 -3.22 13.12 -1.19
C GLU A 50 -3.91 13.59 -2.49
N LYS A 51 -3.79 12.80 -3.57
CA LYS A 51 -4.54 13.01 -4.79
C LYS A 51 -6.00 12.64 -4.54
N GLY A 52 -6.79 13.64 -4.17
CA GLY A 52 -8.24 13.52 -4.08
C GLY A 52 -8.83 13.04 -5.39
N ALA A 53 -9.89 12.26 -5.33
CA ALA A 53 -10.65 11.90 -6.51
C ALA A 53 -11.90 12.76 -6.60
N SER A 54 -12.01 13.54 -7.66
CA SER A 54 -13.24 14.27 -7.92
C SER A 54 -14.37 13.27 -8.19
N LYS A 55 -15.31 13.11 -7.25
CA LYS A 55 -16.58 12.41 -7.54
C LYS A 55 -17.38 13.26 -8.51
N ALA A 56 -18.03 12.63 -9.48
CA ALA A 56 -18.93 13.27 -10.45
C ALA A 56 -20.19 13.96 -9.83
N GLY A 57 -20.27 14.07 -8.50
CA GLY A 57 -21.43 14.57 -7.76
C GLY A 57 -21.12 15.58 -6.65
N GLY A 58 -20.01 16.33 -6.74
CA GLY A 58 -19.82 17.55 -5.93
C GLY A 58 -19.40 17.34 -4.47
N GLY A 59 -18.44 16.46 -4.21
CA GLY A 59 -17.76 16.38 -2.91
C GLY A 59 -16.42 15.65 -3.02
N ASP A 60 -15.45 16.06 -2.19
CA ASP A 60 -14.15 15.40 -2.09
C ASP A 60 -14.34 13.95 -1.63
N GLY A 61 -13.97 13.00 -2.48
CA GLY A 61 -14.02 11.58 -2.19
C GLY A 61 -12.73 10.90 -2.63
N TRP A 62 -12.42 9.74 -2.06
CA TRP A 62 -11.41 8.85 -2.61
C TRP A 62 -12.13 7.91 -3.58
N ALA A 63 -11.89 8.06 -4.87
CA ALA A 63 -12.50 7.30 -5.95
C ALA A 63 -11.40 6.94 -6.95
N CYS A 64 -11.57 5.80 -7.61
CA CYS A 64 -10.71 5.44 -8.73
C CYS A 64 -10.88 6.52 -9.81
N THR A 65 -9.84 7.33 -10.03
CA THR A 65 -9.91 8.51 -10.91
C THR A 65 -9.99 8.17 -12.40
N GLU A 66 -9.88 6.88 -12.76
CA GLU A 66 -9.91 6.38 -14.13
C GLU A 66 -10.70 5.07 -14.22
N PRO A 67 -12.04 5.11 -14.24
CA PRO A 67 -12.86 3.91 -14.44
C PRO A 67 -12.59 3.24 -15.80
N GLU A 68 -12.19 3.99 -16.82
CA GLU A 68 -11.90 3.49 -18.18
C GLU A 68 -10.67 2.58 -18.28
N ARG A 69 -9.75 2.69 -17.31
CA ARG A 69 -8.59 1.76 -17.19
C ARG A 69 -9.04 0.34 -16.85
N TRP A 70 -10.23 0.19 -16.29
CA TRP A 70 -10.79 -1.08 -15.86
C TRP A 70 -11.95 -1.40 -16.81
N GLY A 71 -11.78 -2.42 -17.67
CA GLY A 71 -12.84 -2.80 -18.61
C GLY A 71 -14.17 -3.10 -17.89
N PRO A 72 -15.32 -3.03 -18.58
CA PRO A 72 -16.66 -3.19 -17.98
C PRO A 72 -16.83 -4.50 -17.18
N ASP A 73 -16.01 -5.52 -17.45
CA ASP A 73 -15.95 -6.80 -16.73
C ASP A 73 -15.13 -6.79 -15.44
N THR A 74 -14.69 -5.61 -14.98
CA THR A 74 -13.87 -5.44 -13.77
C THR A 74 -14.72 -4.96 -12.61
N THR A 75 -15.22 -5.91 -11.83
CA THR A 75 -15.99 -5.62 -10.62
C THR A 75 -15.06 -5.36 -9.43
N THR A 76 -15.56 -4.62 -8.44
CA THR A 76 -14.85 -4.43 -7.16
C THR A 76 -14.44 -5.76 -6.54
N ALA A 77 -15.30 -6.78 -6.60
CA ALA A 77 -15.00 -8.11 -6.11
C ALA A 77 -13.79 -8.75 -6.82
N LYS A 78 -13.75 -8.66 -8.16
CA LYS A 78 -12.63 -9.16 -8.98
C LYS A 78 -11.32 -8.41 -8.67
N LEU A 79 -11.40 -7.11 -8.40
CA LEU A 79 -10.25 -6.31 -7.98
C LEU A 79 -9.74 -6.72 -6.60
N THR A 80 -10.64 -6.93 -5.64
CA THR A 80 -10.29 -7.39 -4.31
C THR A 80 -9.65 -8.78 -4.36
N GLU A 81 -10.20 -9.70 -5.15
CA GLU A 81 -9.63 -11.05 -5.34
C GLU A 81 -8.23 -10.99 -5.95
N GLN A 82 -8.03 -10.20 -7.01
CA GLN A 82 -6.71 -10.00 -7.62
C GLN A 82 -5.70 -9.37 -6.65
N ALA A 83 -6.13 -8.36 -5.89
CA ALA A 83 -5.28 -7.73 -4.88
C ALA A 83 -4.89 -8.74 -3.79
N ALA A 84 -5.87 -9.47 -3.23
CA ALA A 84 -5.64 -10.51 -2.23
C ALA A 84 -4.69 -11.61 -2.74
N GLY A 85 -4.83 -12.04 -4.00
CA GLY A 85 -3.93 -13.01 -4.63
C GLY A 85 -2.49 -12.51 -4.70
N ARG A 86 -2.27 -11.25 -5.09
CA ARG A 86 -0.93 -10.64 -5.12
C ARG A 86 -0.33 -10.51 -3.72
N PHE A 87 -1.13 -10.12 -2.73
CA PHE A 87 -0.68 -10.09 -1.33
C PHE A 87 -0.32 -11.48 -0.83
N ALA A 88 -1.09 -12.51 -1.17
CA ALA A 88 -0.80 -13.89 -0.79
C ALA A 88 0.51 -14.40 -1.41
N GLU A 89 0.76 -14.12 -2.70
CA GLU A 89 2.02 -14.48 -3.36
C GLU A 89 3.21 -13.79 -2.68
N LEU A 90 3.08 -12.49 -2.43
CA LEU A 90 4.11 -11.72 -1.74
C LEU A 90 4.40 -12.28 -0.35
N ALA A 91 3.36 -12.57 0.43
CA ALA A 91 3.50 -13.16 1.76
C ALA A 91 4.17 -14.55 1.70
N GLN A 92 3.93 -15.34 0.65
CA GLN A 92 4.61 -16.62 0.44
C GLN A 92 6.09 -16.43 0.11
N ARG A 93 6.44 -15.44 -0.72
CA ARG A 93 7.83 -15.12 -1.07
C ARG A 93 8.63 -14.64 0.14
N LEU A 94 8.02 -13.83 1.00
CA LEU A 94 8.62 -13.38 2.27
C LEU A 94 8.86 -14.56 3.23
N ARG A 95 7.89 -15.48 3.36
CA ARG A 95 8.06 -16.71 4.16
C ARG A 95 9.15 -17.63 3.62
N GLY A 96 9.25 -17.81 2.29
CA GLY A 96 10.28 -18.64 1.66
C GLY A 96 11.71 -18.12 1.86
N ARG A 97 11.86 -16.83 2.15
CA ARG A 97 13.14 -16.18 2.50
C ARG A 97 13.44 -16.21 4.02
N GLY A 98 12.59 -16.86 4.82
CA GLY A 98 12.78 -17.03 6.26
C GLY A 98 12.29 -15.86 7.12
N HIS A 99 11.51 -14.93 6.57
CA HIS A 99 10.97 -13.81 7.34
C HIS A 99 9.72 -14.24 8.12
N ASP A 100 9.71 -13.95 9.42
CA ASP A 100 8.62 -14.31 10.32
C ASP A 100 7.34 -13.51 10.00
N PRO A 101 6.20 -14.18 9.78
CA PRO A 101 4.95 -13.51 9.38
C PRO A 101 4.35 -12.63 10.49
N THR A 102 4.73 -12.84 11.75
CA THR A 102 4.18 -12.10 12.90
C THR A 102 4.99 -10.86 13.25
N ALA A 103 6.20 -10.72 12.71
CA ALA A 103 7.07 -9.58 13.00
C ALA A 103 6.50 -8.25 12.48
N VAL A 104 5.75 -8.27 11.37
CA VAL A 104 5.06 -7.07 10.84
C VAL A 104 3.80 -6.74 11.64
N THR A 105 3.05 -7.74 12.13
CA THR A 105 1.87 -7.51 12.97
C THR A 105 2.23 -6.96 14.36
N ALA A 106 3.36 -7.40 14.92
CA ALA A 106 3.86 -6.89 16.20
C ALA A 106 4.29 -5.41 16.13
N ALA A 107 4.84 -4.97 15.01
CA ALA A 107 5.25 -3.57 14.80
C ALA A 107 4.06 -2.59 14.83
N TYR A 108 2.86 -3.07 14.53
CA TYR A 108 1.65 -2.26 14.41
C TYR A 108 0.69 -2.32 15.59
N GLY A 109 1.03 -3.08 16.65
CA GLY A 109 0.19 -3.15 17.85
C GLY A 109 -1.26 -3.56 17.56
N TRP A 110 -1.47 -4.44 16.57
CA TRP A 110 -2.80 -4.98 16.27
C TRP A 110 -3.09 -6.10 17.28
N ASN A 111 -3.58 -5.70 18.46
CA ASN A 111 -4.21 -6.61 19.39
C ASN A 111 -5.67 -6.78 18.96
N ASP A 112 -6.11 -8.03 18.89
CA ASP A 112 -7.48 -8.48 18.60
C ASP A 112 -8.57 -7.64 19.32
#